data_AF-A0A2P9FB14-F1
#
_entry.id   AF-A0A2P9FB14-F1
#
_cell.length_a   1.000
_cell.length_b   1.000
_cell.length_c   1.000
_cell.angle_alpha   90.00
_cell.angle_beta   90.00
_cell.angle_gamma   90.00
#
_symmetry.space_group_name_H-M   'P 1'
#
loop_
_entity.id
_entity.type
_entity.pdbx_description
1 polymer ?
#
loop_
_entity_poly.entity_id
_entity_poly.type
_entity_poly.pdbx_seq_one_letter_code
_entity_poly.pdbx_strand_id
1 'polypeptide(L)'
;MPIAVDIDVMLARRKMSVGELAERVGITPANLAVLKNGRARAVRFTTLEALCEVLECQPGDLLRWEPGPPEDGDTEAEAVQPGEVRPGAVEVDAVEAGTAG
;
A
#
# COMPACT_ATOMS: atom_id res chain seq x y z
N MET A 1 8.66 -9.39 12.46
CA MET A 1 7.25 -9.87 12.27
C MET A 1 7.24 -11.30 11.71
N PRO A 2 6.21 -12.14 11.96
CA PRO A 2 6.23 -13.56 11.57
C PRO A 2 5.81 -13.86 10.12
N ILE A 3 5.41 -12.85 9.33
CA ILE A 3 5.02 -13.00 7.92
C ILE A 3 5.94 -12.13 7.06
N ALA A 4 6.70 -12.77 6.16
CA ALA A 4 7.54 -12.14 5.15
C ALA A 4 6.85 -12.17 3.78
N VAL A 5 7.15 -11.17 2.93
CA VAL A 5 6.59 -11.06 1.58
C VAL A 5 7.71 -11.04 0.53
N ASP A 6 7.88 -12.14 -0.22
CA ASP A 6 9.01 -12.39 -1.13
C ASP A 6 8.84 -11.78 -2.54
N ILE A 7 8.49 -10.50 -2.61
CA ILE A 7 8.30 -9.81 -3.90
C ILE A 7 9.60 -9.76 -4.71
N ASP A 8 10.75 -9.61 -4.05
CA ASP A 8 12.06 -9.51 -4.71
C ASP A 8 12.42 -10.78 -5.51
N VAL A 9 12.01 -11.96 -5.01
CA VAL A 9 12.22 -13.24 -5.71
C VAL A 9 11.44 -13.25 -7.02
N MET A 10 10.19 -12.76 -6.99
CA MET A 10 9.33 -12.71 -8.17
C MET A 10 9.78 -11.66 -9.18
N LEU A 11 10.26 -10.50 -8.72
CA LEU A 11 10.84 -9.47 -9.58
C LEU A 11 12.08 -9.99 -10.32
N ALA A 12 12.98 -10.69 -9.61
CA ALA A 12 14.18 -11.27 -10.21
C ALA A 12 13.84 -12.33 -11.27
N ARG A 13 12.86 -13.20 -10.99
CA ARG A 13 12.39 -14.22 -11.94
C ARG A 13 11.82 -13.60 -13.23
N ARG A 14 11.19 -12.43 -13.12
CA ARG A 14 10.50 -11.75 -14.23
C ARG A 14 11.32 -10.65 -14.89
N LYS A 15 12.52 -10.35 -14.39
CA LYS A 15 13.38 -9.23 -14.83
C LYS A 15 12.62 -7.89 -14.83
N MET A 16 11.75 -7.70 -13.84
CA MET A 16 10.90 -6.51 -13.69
C MET A 16 11.46 -5.57 -12.63
N SER A 17 11.31 -4.26 -12.82
CA SER A 17 11.70 -3.27 -11.82
C SER A 17 10.60 -3.05 -10.77
N VAL A 18 10.98 -2.57 -9.58
CA VAL A 18 10.04 -2.20 -8.52
C VAL A 18 9.08 -1.09 -8.99
N GLY A 19 9.59 -0.09 -9.72
CA GLY A 19 8.77 1.01 -10.24
C GLY A 19 7.70 0.52 -11.21
N GLU A 20 8.09 -0.34 -12.15
CA GLU A 20 7.17 -0.94 -13.11
C GLU A 20 6.09 -1.80 -12.44
N LEU A 21 6.46 -2.59 -11.43
CA LEU A 21 5.47 -3.36 -10.66
C LEU A 21 4.49 -2.45 -9.93
N ALA A 22 4.97 -1.37 -9.30
CA ALA A 22 4.13 -0.42 -8.59
C ALA A 22 3.10 0.23 -9.52
N GLU A 23 3.52 0.64 -10.71
CA GLU A 23 2.64 1.20 -11.75
C GLU A 23 1.59 0.18 -12.20
N ARG A 24 1.98 -1.06 -12.51
CA ARG A 24 1.06 -2.10 -12.97
C ARG A 24 0.05 -2.53 -11.91
N VAL A 25 0.45 -2.58 -10.65
CA VAL A 25 -0.43 -2.96 -9.51
C VAL A 25 -1.30 -1.79 -9.06
N GLY A 26 -0.97 -0.55 -9.45
CA GLY A 26 -1.71 0.64 -9.05
C GLY A 26 -1.46 1.05 -7.59
N ILE A 27 -0.24 0.83 -7.08
CA ILE A 27 0.17 1.26 -5.73
C ILE A 27 1.40 2.18 -5.80
N THR A 28 1.62 2.97 -4.76
CA THR A 28 2.81 3.83 -4.71
C THR A 28 4.09 3.00 -4.57
N PRO A 29 5.23 3.44 -5.13
CA PRO A 29 6.52 2.80 -4.90
C PRO A 29 6.87 2.66 -3.41
N ALA A 30 6.42 3.62 -2.58
CA ALA A 30 6.58 3.57 -1.13
C ALA A 30 5.81 2.39 -0.50
N ASN A 31 4.56 2.17 -0.89
CA ASN A 31 3.77 1.04 -0.39
C ASN A 31 4.39 -0.30 -0.81
N LEU A 32 4.82 -0.40 -2.07
CA LEU A 32 5.51 -1.59 -2.57
C LEU A 32 6.82 -1.84 -1.81
N ALA A 33 7.59 -0.79 -1.51
CA ALA A 33 8.81 -0.91 -0.71
C ALA A 33 8.52 -1.37 0.73
N VAL A 34 7.42 -0.95 1.34
CA VAL A 34 7.02 -1.41 2.68
C VAL A 34 6.68 -2.91 2.66
N LEU A 35 5.97 -3.38 1.64
CA LEU A 35 5.65 -4.80 1.44
C LEU A 35 6.92 -5.64 1.24
N LYS A 36 7.75 -5.27 0.27
CA LYS A 36 9.00 -5.94 -0.09
C LYS A 36 9.95 -6.12 1.11
N ASN A 37 10.08 -5.09 1.95
CA ASN A 37 11.03 -5.08 3.05
C ASN A 37 10.47 -5.72 4.33
N GLY A 38 9.31 -6.37 4.28
CA GLY A 38 8.70 -7.02 5.45
C GLY A 38 8.21 -6.05 6.54
N ARG A 39 8.08 -4.76 6.22
CA ARG A 39 7.62 -3.73 7.17
C ARG A 39 6.09 -3.57 7.17
N ALA A 40 5.40 -4.20 6.22
CA ALA A 40 3.96 -4.12 6.11
C ALA A 40 3.26 -4.84 7.27
N ARG A 41 2.33 -4.15 7.94
CA ARG A 41 1.46 -4.74 8.98
C ARG A 41 0.28 -5.51 8.42
N ALA A 42 -0.20 -5.09 7.26
CA ALA A 42 -1.33 -5.69 6.58
C ALA A 42 -1.17 -5.53 5.06
N VAL A 43 -1.78 -6.44 4.32
CA VAL A 43 -1.97 -6.33 2.87
C VAL A 43 -3.44 -6.58 2.57
N ARG A 44 -4.04 -5.75 1.71
CA ARG A 44 -5.42 -5.97 1.25
C ARG A 44 -5.42 -7.11 0.24
N PHE A 45 -6.45 -7.96 0.25
CA PHE A 45 -6.56 -9.03 -0.73
C PHE A 45 -6.60 -8.51 -2.17
N THR A 46 -7.20 -7.35 -2.42
CA THR A 46 -7.19 -6.70 -3.74
C THR A 46 -5.78 -6.34 -4.21
N THR A 47 -4.90 -5.91 -3.30
CA THR A 47 -3.49 -5.66 -3.60
C THR A 47 -2.75 -6.97 -3.85
N LEU A 48 -3.03 -8.01 -3.06
CA LEU A 48 -2.42 -9.33 -3.24
C LEU A 48 -2.83 -9.98 -4.55
N GLU A 49 -4.10 -9.86 -4.93
CA GLU A 49 -4.66 -10.29 -6.22
C GLU A 49 -3.95 -9.60 -7.38
N ALA A 50 -3.89 -8.26 -7.38
CA ALA A 50 -3.19 -7.50 -8.42
C ALA A 50 -1.70 -7.86 -8.52
N LEU A 51 -1.03 -8.11 -7.39
CA LEU A 51 0.34 -8.63 -7.38
C LEU A 51 0.42 -10.00 -8.04
N CYS A 52 -0.49 -10.93 -7.70
CA CYS A 52 -0.52 -12.27 -8.26
C CYS A 52 -0.79 -12.27 -9.77
N GLU A 53 -1.66 -11.38 -10.26
CA GLU A 53 -1.92 -11.22 -11.70
C GLU A 53 -0.70 -10.70 -12.45
N VAL A 54 -0.09 -9.61 -11.99
CA VAL A 54 1.07 -8.99 -12.66
C VAL A 54 2.30 -9.90 -12.58
N LEU A 55 2.48 -10.56 -11.43
CA LEU A 55 3.59 -11.48 -11.18
C LEU A 55 3.23 -12.93 -11.52
N GLU A 56 2.16 -13.18 -12.26
CA GLU A 56 1.60 -14.50 -12.64
C GLU A 56 2.01 -15.62 -11.66
N CYS A 57 1.63 -15.47 -10.40
CA CYS A 57 2.02 -16.36 -9.30
C CYS A 57 0.84 -16.62 -8.38
N GLN A 58 1.04 -17.52 -7.42
CA GLN A 58 0.07 -17.80 -6.38
C GLN A 58 0.42 -17.00 -5.11
N PRO A 59 -0.56 -16.69 -4.25
CA PRO A 59 -0.31 -16.05 -2.96
C PRO A 59 0.73 -16.78 -2.09
N GLY A 60 0.78 -18.11 -2.18
CA GLY A 60 1.77 -18.94 -1.48
C GLY A 60 3.21 -18.77 -1.99
N ASP A 61 3.41 -18.21 -3.19
CA ASP A 61 4.74 -17.86 -3.70
C ASP A 61 5.26 -16.53 -3.11
N LEU A 62 4.35 -15.69 -2.60
CA LEU A 62 4.65 -14.38 -2.04
C LEU A 62 4.73 -14.41 -0.52
N LEU A 63 3.84 -15.15 0.15
CA LEU A 63 3.70 -15.13 1.60
C LEU A 63 4.45 -16.28 2.25
N ARG A 64 5.46 -15.96 3.07
CA ARG A 64 6.20 -16.93 3.87
C ARG A 64 6.00 -16.66 5.36
N TRP A 65 5.74 -17.71 6.12
CA TRP A 65 5.78 -17.63 7.59
C TRP A 65 7.20 -17.90 8.07
N GLU A 66 7.72 -17.00 8.92
CA GLU A 66 9.03 -17.11 9.54
C GLU A 66 8.89 -17.15 11.06
N PRO A 67 9.22 -18.27 11.71
CA PRO A 67 9.22 -18.34 13.17
C PRO A 67 10.35 -17.46 13.72
N GLY A 68 9.98 -16.36 14.36
CA GLY A 68 10.87 -15.47 15.11
C GLY A 68 10.11 -14.82 16.28
N PRO A 69 10.82 -14.24 17.25
CA PRO A 69 10.16 -13.48 18.30
C PRO A 69 9.28 -12.39 17.67
N PRO A 70 8.09 -12.10 18.22
CA PRO A 70 7.31 -10.96 17.78
C PRO A 70 8.19 -9.73 17.94
N GLU A 71 8.48 -9.04 16.84
CA GLU A 71 9.10 -7.74 16.92
C GLU A 71 8.02 -6.79 17.41
N ASP A 72 8.18 -6.29 18.63
CA ASP A 72 7.30 -5.28 19.22
C ASP A 72 7.18 -4.13 18.21
N GLY A 73 5.96 -3.92 17.74
CA GLY A 73 5.70 -3.07 16.60
C GLY A 73 6.16 -1.63 16.83
N ASP A 74 6.83 -1.08 15.82
CA ASP A 74 7.14 0.33 15.60
C ASP A 74 6.26 1.28 16.43
N THR A 75 6.87 1.98 17.40
CA THR A 75 6.36 3.23 17.96
C THR A 75 5.97 4.14 16.81
N GLU A 76 4.67 4.42 16.66
CA GLU A 76 4.14 5.38 15.70
C GLU A 76 4.74 6.77 15.99
N ALA A 77 5.76 7.15 15.22
CA ALA A 77 6.01 8.54 14.92
C ALA A 77 5.34 8.83 13.58
N GLU A 78 4.06 9.18 13.66
CA GLU A 78 3.33 9.86 12.59
C GLU A 78 4.19 11.00 12.03
N ALA A 79 4.68 10.84 10.80
CA ALA A 79 5.02 11.98 9.97
C ALA A 79 3.73 12.43 9.27
N VAL A 80 2.85 13.11 10.01
CA VAL A 80 1.95 14.11 9.41
C VAL A 80 2.87 15.09 8.68
N GLN A 81 2.85 15.10 7.35
CA GLN A 81 3.56 16.13 6.61
C GLN A 81 2.83 17.46 6.84
N PRO A 82 3.46 18.48 7.46
CA PRO A 82 2.83 19.79 7.58
C PRO A 82 2.74 20.40 6.18
N GLY A 83 1.53 20.51 5.61
CA GLY A 83 1.30 21.35 4.43
C GLY A 83 0.52 20.75 3.24
N GLU A 84 -0.01 19.53 3.29
CA GLU A 84 -0.86 19.04 2.18
C GLU A 84 -2.31 19.52 2.31
N VAL A 85 -2.57 20.75 1.85
CA VAL A 85 -3.93 21.22 1.53
C VAL A 85 -4.36 20.50 0.26
N ARG A 86 -5.41 19.68 0.34
CA ARG A 86 -6.05 19.10 -0.86
C ARG A 86 -6.85 20.18 -1.59
N PRO A 87 -6.52 20.58 -2.83
CA PRO A 87 -7.40 21.43 -3.60
C PRO A 87 -8.56 20.57 -4.13
N GLY A 88 -9.80 20.97 -3.88
CA GLY A 88 -10.98 20.31 -4.47
C GLY A 88 -12.10 19.91 -3.49
N ALA A 89 -12.17 20.47 -2.28
CA ALA A 89 -13.47 20.59 -1.62
C ALA A 89 -14.28 21.61 -2.43
N VAL A 90 -15.01 21.11 -3.42
CA VAL A 90 -15.99 21.88 -4.18
C VAL A 90 -17.00 22.43 -3.18
N GLU A 91 -17.07 23.76 -3.08
CA GLU A 91 -18.17 24.45 -2.41
C GLU A 91 -19.46 24.15 -3.19
N VAL A 92 -20.34 23.38 -2.58
CA VAL A 92 -21.75 23.17 -2.98
C VAL A 92 -22.58 23.39 -1.71
N ASP A 93 -23.66 24.14 -1.69
CA ASP A 93 -24.28 25.01 -2.68
C ASP A 93 -25.10 26.04 -1.89
N ALA A 94 -25.70 26.96 -2.63
CA ALA A 94 -26.42 28.14 -2.22
C ALA A 94 -27.68 27.91 -1.34
N VAL A 95 -28.25 29.07 -1.00
CA VAL A 95 -29.65 29.35 -0.62
C VAL A 95 -29.87 29.57 0.87
N GLU A 96 -29.87 30.85 1.26
CA GLU A 96 -31.06 31.45 1.91
C GLU A 96 -31.27 32.87 1.34
N ALA A 97 -31.94 32.94 0.19
CA ALA A 97 -32.76 34.10 -0.15
C ALA A 97 -34.01 34.03 0.73
N GLY A 98 -34.29 35.11 1.47
CA GLY A 98 -35.22 35.10 2.60
C GLY A 98 -36.71 34.96 2.26
N THR A 99 -37.55 35.01 3.30
CA THR A 99 -38.87 35.68 3.36
C THR A 99 -39.51 35.51 4.74
N ALA A 100 -40.14 36.61 5.19
CA ALA A 100 -41.29 36.74 6.10
C ALA A 100 -41.11 36.60 7.62
N GLY A 101 -41.58 37.64 8.31
CA GLY A 101 -41.94 37.62 9.73
C GLY A 101 -41.94 39.01 10.34
#